data_AF-A0AAD3MA67-F1
#
_entry.id   AF-A0AAD3MA67-F1
#
_cell.length_a   1.000
_cell.length_b   1.000
_cell.length_c   1.000
_cell.angle_alpha   90.00
_cell.angle_beta   90.00
_cell.angle_gamma   90.00
#
_symmetry.space_group_name_H-M   'P 1'
#
loop_
_entity.id
_entity.type
_entity.pdbx_description
1 polymer ?
#
loop_
_entity_poly.entity_id
_entity_poly.type
_entity_poly.pdbx_seq_one_letter_code
_entity_poly.pdbx_strand_id
1 'polypeptide(L)'
;MTGEKIRSLRKDHRPSKDEDLLEPDEEAATGTFTASKTNNKSRASKIFSNHKLIKSSSTQQQQQQQQQQQQNQQSQINANTNTLSTSDVIDDNNKNPIIRTGQDFPVHECVFKGDVRRLSSLIRTQNIAQKDVHGNTPLHLAVMMGHKECAHLLLAHNAPVKVKNAQGWSPLAEAISYGDRQMITALLRKLKQQSRESVEDKRPKLLKALKELGDFYLELHWDFQSWVPLLSRILPSDACKIYKQGINIRLDTTLIDFTDMKCQRGDLSFIFNGNAIPSESFVVLDNEQKVYQRIHHEESEMETEEEVDILMSSDVYSATLSTKSITFSRAQTGWLFREDKTERVGNFLADFYSVNGLVLESRKRREHLSEEDILRNKAIMESLSKGGNLIEQNFE
;
A
#
# COMPACT_ATOMS: atom_id res chain seq x y z
N MET A 1 5.76 -10.64 -5.22
CA MET A 1 6.47 -11.79 -5.81
C MET A 1 6.71 -12.76 -4.68
N THR A 2 5.97 -13.88 -4.65
CA THR A 2 6.30 -15.03 -3.79
C THR A 2 7.58 -15.68 -4.32
N GLY A 3 8.34 -16.37 -3.46
CA GLY A 3 9.58 -17.05 -3.87
C GLY A 3 9.34 -18.07 -5.00
N GLU A 4 8.13 -18.61 -5.10
CA GLU A 4 7.71 -19.50 -6.18
C GLU A 4 7.73 -18.86 -7.58
N LYS A 5 7.33 -17.58 -7.70
CA LYS A 5 7.32 -16.86 -8.99
C LYS A 5 8.74 -16.57 -9.51
N ILE A 6 9.75 -16.62 -8.63
CA ILE A 6 11.18 -16.54 -8.98
C ILE A 6 11.68 -17.89 -9.51
N ARG A 7 11.19 -19.00 -8.95
CA ARG A 7 11.63 -20.37 -9.30
C ARG A 7 11.01 -20.90 -10.60
N SER A 8 9.83 -20.45 -11.00
CA SER A 8 9.12 -20.97 -12.19
C SER A 8 9.59 -20.38 -13.53
N LEU A 9 10.28 -19.24 -13.54
CA LEU A 9 10.56 -18.47 -14.77
C LEU A 9 11.92 -18.72 -15.45
N ARG A 10 12.71 -19.73 -15.04
CA ARG A 10 13.93 -20.12 -15.80
C ARG A 10 14.15 -21.63 -15.84
N LYS A 11 13.55 -22.26 -16.85
CA LYS A 11 14.03 -23.56 -17.38
C LYS A 11 14.74 -23.44 -18.73
N ASP A 12 15.01 -22.23 -19.22
CA ASP A 12 15.64 -22.06 -20.53
C ASP A 12 17.11 -21.63 -20.47
N HIS A 13 17.93 -22.49 -21.08
CA HIS A 13 19.30 -22.33 -21.56
C HIS A 13 20.40 -22.03 -20.52
N ARG A 14 21.07 -23.12 -20.08
CA ARG A 14 22.50 -23.06 -19.76
C ARG A 14 23.27 -22.92 -21.08
N PRO A 15 24.26 -22.02 -21.19
CA PRO A 15 25.21 -22.09 -22.29
C PRO A 15 26.08 -23.34 -22.10
N SER A 16 26.16 -24.14 -23.16
CA SER A 16 27.01 -25.33 -23.23
C SER A 16 28.47 -24.95 -23.02
N LYS A 17 29.14 -25.69 -22.13
CA LYS A 17 30.60 -25.77 -22.11
C LYS A 17 31.04 -26.49 -23.39
N ASP A 18 31.97 -25.89 -24.11
CA ASP A 18 33.09 -26.52 -24.84
C ASP A 18 33.53 -25.56 -25.95
N GLU A 19 34.54 -24.74 -25.68
CA GLU A 19 35.65 -24.55 -26.63
C GLU A 19 36.91 -24.09 -25.90
N ASP A 20 38.00 -24.68 -26.36
CA ASP A 20 39.29 -24.85 -25.72
C ASP A 20 40.32 -23.82 -26.25
N LEU A 21 41.37 -23.60 -25.45
CA LEU A 21 42.72 -23.13 -25.81
C LEU A 21 42.94 -21.70 -26.36
N LEU A 22 43.64 -20.87 -25.56
CA LEU A 22 45.08 -20.60 -25.75
C LEU A 22 45.66 -19.87 -24.52
N GLU A 23 46.90 -20.21 -24.21
CA GLU A 23 47.64 -19.96 -22.95
C GLU A 23 48.45 -18.62 -22.96
N PRO A 24 49.24 -18.30 -21.90
CA PRO A 24 49.34 -16.97 -21.30
C PRO A 24 50.57 -16.16 -21.75
N ASP A 25 50.60 -14.87 -21.39
CA ASP A 25 51.86 -14.11 -21.27
C ASP A 25 51.87 -13.24 -20.00
N GLU A 26 53.05 -13.26 -19.38
CA GLU A 26 53.47 -12.62 -18.13
C GLU A 26 53.67 -11.11 -18.22
N GLU A 27 53.71 -10.49 -17.04
CA GLU A 27 54.57 -9.38 -16.56
C GLU A 27 53.75 -8.30 -15.83
N ALA A 28 53.81 -8.21 -14.50
CA ALA A 28 54.90 -7.74 -13.63
C ALA A 28 54.58 -6.34 -13.08
N ALA A 29 54.46 -6.25 -11.74
CA ALA A 29 54.87 -5.14 -10.86
C ALA A 29 54.13 -5.28 -9.51
N THR A 30 54.72 -5.96 -8.52
CA THR A 30 55.52 -5.34 -7.43
C THR A 30 54.76 -4.28 -6.61
N GLY A 31 54.63 -4.52 -5.30
CA GLY A 31 54.08 -3.55 -4.36
C GLY A 31 53.75 -4.06 -2.96
N THR A 32 54.64 -4.83 -2.35
CA THR A 32 54.59 -5.14 -0.90
C THR A 32 54.98 -3.88 -0.11
N PHE A 33 54.19 -3.45 0.87
CA PHE A 33 54.73 -2.82 2.08
C PHE A 33 53.84 -3.04 3.30
N THR A 34 54.54 -3.26 4.40
CA THR A 34 54.12 -3.76 5.70
C THR A 34 53.61 -2.68 6.66
N ALA A 35 52.67 -3.10 7.52
CA ALA A 35 52.45 -2.76 8.93
C ALA A 35 52.87 -1.38 9.51
N SER A 36 51.94 -0.75 10.24
CA SER A 36 52.23 -0.28 11.61
C SER A 36 50.95 -0.02 12.42
N LYS A 37 50.94 -0.55 13.65
CA LYS A 37 50.03 -0.19 14.75
C LYS A 37 50.51 1.13 15.35
N THR A 38 49.58 2.03 15.68
CA THR A 38 49.73 2.91 16.85
C THR A 38 48.39 3.24 17.48
N ASN A 39 48.29 2.89 18.76
CA ASN A 39 47.34 3.40 19.74
C ASN A 39 47.51 4.92 19.88
N ASN A 40 46.42 5.68 19.99
CA ASN A 40 46.36 6.77 20.97
C ASN A 40 44.92 7.18 21.31
N LYS A 41 44.63 7.12 22.62
CA LYS A 41 43.53 7.81 23.29
C LYS A 41 43.72 9.32 23.09
N SER A 42 42.65 10.07 22.82
CA SER A 42 42.13 11.06 23.80
C SER A 42 41.02 11.94 23.24
N ARG A 43 40.16 12.32 24.19
CA ARG A 43 39.48 13.61 24.35
C ARG A 43 38.23 13.92 23.51
N ALA A 44 37.11 13.72 24.21
CA ALA A 44 35.86 14.43 24.07
C ALA A 44 36.02 15.96 23.88
N SER A 45 35.27 16.51 22.95
CA SER A 45 34.89 17.93 22.90
C SER A 45 33.37 18.03 22.91
N LYS A 46 32.87 18.59 24.02
CA LYS A 46 31.48 18.97 24.26
C LYS A 46 31.19 20.24 23.45
N ILE A 47 30.18 20.22 22.59
CA ILE A 47 29.61 21.44 21.99
C ILE A 47 28.09 21.34 22.15
N PHE A 48 27.58 21.77 23.30
CA PHE A 48 26.20 22.21 23.45
C PHE A 48 26.18 23.41 24.40
N SER A 49 25.91 24.57 23.82
CA SER A 49 25.71 25.84 24.50
C SER A 49 24.30 25.88 25.07
N ASN A 50 24.21 26.22 26.35
CA ASN A 50 22.98 26.42 27.11
C ASN A 50 22.17 27.61 26.56
N HIS A 51 20.89 27.39 26.25
CA HIS A 51 19.87 28.44 26.39
C HIS A 51 18.80 28.00 27.38
N LYS A 52 18.82 28.68 28.52
CA LYS A 52 17.91 28.54 29.66
C LYS A 52 16.68 29.39 29.37
N LEU A 53 15.53 28.78 29.07
CA LEU A 53 14.25 29.49 28.97
C LEU A 53 13.54 29.44 30.32
N ILE A 54 13.43 30.62 30.93
CA ILE A 54 12.73 30.92 32.17
C ILE A 54 11.23 31.00 31.85
N LYS A 55 10.40 30.23 32.56
CA LYS A 55 8.93 30.34 32.52
C LYS A 55 8.50 31.49 33.42
N SER A 56 7.86 32.52 32.86
CA SER A 56 7.14 33.55 33.61
C SER A 56 5.63 33.29 33.58
N SER A 57 5.01 33.39 34.75
CA SER A 57 3.58 33.22 35.01
C SER A 57 2.78 34.46 34.60
N SER A 58 2.13 34.44 33.43
CA SER A 58 1.10 35.45 33.08
C SER A 58 0.17 35.06 31.90
N THR A 59 -0.14 33.77 31.69
CA THR A 59 -0.94 33.35 30.52
C THR A 59 -2.17 32.49 30.86
N GLN A 60 -2.73 32.64 32.06
CA GLN A 60 -3.97 31.97 32.48
C GLN A 60 -5.24 32.86 32.49
N GLN A 61 -5.14 34.14 32.11
CA GLN A 61 -6.32 35.03 32.02
C GLN A 61 -6.77 35.38 30.59
N GLN A 62 -6.02 34.96 29.54
CA GLN A 62 -6.44 35.16 28.14
C GLN A 62 -7.14 33.95 27.51
N GLN A 63 -7.16 32.78 28.16
CA GLN A 63 -7.86 31.58 27.64
C GLN A 63 -9.34 31.47 28.07
N GLN A 64 -9.80 32.23 29.07
CA GLN A 64 -11.22 32.21 29.49
C GLN A 64 -12.11 33.19 28.71
N GLN A 65 -11.57 34.22 28.05
CA GLN A 65 -12.39 35.15 27.24
C GLN A 65 -12.60 34.69 25.78
N GLN A 66 -11.82 33.73 25.27
CA GLN A 66 -12.05 33.15 23.93
C GLN A 66 -13.05 31.98 23.92
N GLN A 67 -13.30 31.32 25.06
CA GLN A 67 -14.30 30.24 25.16
C GLN A 67 -15.75 30.74 25.26
N GLN A 68 -15.98 32.00 25.62
CA GLN A 68 -17.34 32.57 25.73
C GLN A 68 -17.87 33.17 24.41
N GLN A 69 -17.01 33.40 23.40
CA GLN A 69 -17.43 33.86 22.07
C GLN A 69 -17.70 32.71 21.07
N GLN A 70 -17.32 31.47 21.37
CA GLN A 70 -17.63 30.31 20.53
C GLN A 70 -18.96 29.61 20.86
N GLN A 71 -19.61 29.91 21.99
CA GLN A 71 -20.93 29.36 22.33
C GLN A 71 -22.11 30.16 21.77
N ASN A 72 -21.90 31.37 21.22
CA ASN A 72 -22.97 32.21 20.65
C ASN A 72 -23.10 32.16 19.11
N GLN A 73 -22.42 31.22 18.43
CA GLN A 73 -22.63 30.94 16.99
C GLN A 73 -23.31 29.58 16.73
N GLN A 74 -23.65 28.82 17.78
CA GLN A 74 -24.27 27.49 17.65
C GLN A 74 -25.80 27.46 17.83
N SER A 75 -26.46 28.63 17.74
CA SER A 75 -27.90 28.75 17.93
C SER A 75 -28.58 29.62 16.86
N GLN A 76 -28.26 29.41 15.56
CA GLN A 76 -29.05 29.94 14.43
C GLN A 76 -29.04 29.07 13.15
N ILE A 77 -29.06 27.74 13.25
CA ILE A 77 -29.41 26.88 12.10
C ILE A 77 -30.38 25.80 12.57
N ASN A 78 -31.61 26.19 12.86
CA ASN A 78 -32.76 25.30 13.01
C ASN A 78 -34.04 26.11 12.83
N ALA A 79 -34.39 26.39 11.57
CA ALA A 79 -35.74 26.70 11.12
C ALA A 79 -35.71 26.82 9.60
N ASN A 80 -36.20 25.80 8.89
CA ASN A 80 -36.96 25.90 7.65
C ASN A 80 -37.34 24.50 7.18
N THR A 81 -38.29 23.91 7.89
CA THR A 81 -39.19 22.88 7.38
C THR A 81 -40.29 23.57 6.55
N ASN A 82 -40.55 23.03 5.35
CA ASN A 82 -41.70 23.22 4.45
C ASN A 82 -41.33 23.85 3.10
N THR A 83 -41.20 23.04 2.06
CA THR A 83 -42.30 22.68 1.12
C THR A 83 -41.71 21.76 0.05
N LEU A 84 -41.96 20.44 0.13
CA LEU A 84 -41.68 19.54 -0.98
C LEU A 84 -42.70 19.82 -2.10
N SER A 85 -42.24 20.43 -3.19
CA SER A 85 -42.97 20.44 -4.45
C SER A 85 -42.88 19.06 -5.11
N THR A 86 -44.03 18.54 -5.51
CA THR A 86 -44.29 17.20 -6.06
C THR A 86 -43.75 16.97 -7.48
N SER A 87 -42.59 17.52 -7.84
CA SER A 87 -42.02 17.43 -9.20
C SER A 87 -40.67 16.68 -9.32
N ASP A 88 -40.13 16.12 -8.24
CA ASP A 88 -38.74 15.60 -8.23
C ASP A 88 -38.59 14.09 -8.02
N VAL A 89 -39.62 13.29 -8.27
CA VAL A 89 -39.54 11.81 -8.17
C VAL A 89 -39.72 11.20 -9.56
N ILE A 90 -38.65 10.63 -10.13
CA ILE A 90 -38.78 9.60 -11.16
C ILE A 90 -38.65 8.28 -10.42
N ASP A 91 -39.74 7.52 -10.39
CA ASP A 91 -39.79 6.18 -9.84
C ASP A 91 -39.05 5.24 -10.81
N ASP A 92 -37.87 4.80 -10.42
CA ASP A 92 -37.23 3.63 -11.02
C ASP A 92 -37.28 2.52 -9.97
N ASN A 93 -37.75 1.33 -10.38
CA ASN A 93 -38.18 0.20 -9.57
C ASN A 93 -37.05 -0.50 -8.77
N ASN A 94 -36.01 0.24 -8.38
CA ASN A 94 -34.85 -0.26 -7.65
C ASN A 94 -34.49 0.65 -6.46
N LYS A 95 -35.42 0.82 -5.50
CA LYS A 95 -35.24 1.24 -4.09
C LYS A 95 -34.04 2.15 -3.71
N ASN A 96 -33.64 3.10 -4.55
CA ASN A 96 -32.61 4.08 -4.20
C ASN A 96 -33.03 5.46 -4.73
N PRO A 97 -33.63 6.32 -3.88
CA PRO A 97 -34.13 7.61 -4.32
C PRO A 97 -32.97 8.54 -4.70
N ILE A 98 -32.92 8.96 -5.96
CA ILE A 98 -31.93 9.92 -6.46
C ILE A 98 -32.40 11.32 -6.03
N ILE A 99 -31.75 11.88 -5.00
CA ILE A 99 -32.03 13.24 -4.54
C ILE A 99 -31.24 14.23 -5.41
N ARG A 100 -31.93 15.08 -6.19
CA ARG A 100 -31.32 16.27 -6.80
C ARG A 100 -31.01 17.29 -5.71
N THR A 101 -29.77 17.31 -5.23
CA THR A 101 -29.26 18.38 -4.38
C THR A 101 -28.49 19.37 -5.25
N GLY A 102 -28.62 20.67 -4.99
CA GLY A 102 -28.10 21.79 -5.80
C GLY A 102 -26.57 21.94 -5.86
N GLN A 103 -25.84 20.85 -6.16
CA GLN A 103 -24.46 20.86 -6.62
C GLN A 103 -24.44 20.37 -8.08
N ASP A 104 -23.95 21.20 -9.00
CA ASP A 104 -23.86 20.82 -10.40
C ASP A 104 -22.73 19.81 -10.60
N PHE A 105 -23.09 18.56 -10.93
CA PHE A 105 -22.16 17.50 -11.33
C PHE A 105 -22.30 17.23 -12.84
N PRO A 106 -21.89 18.15 -13.72
CA PRO A 106 -22.17 18.04 -15.15
C PRO A 106 -21.48 16.82 -15.79
N VAL A 107 -20.30 16.43 -15.30
CA VAL A 107 -19.58 15.24 -15.78
C VAL A 107 -20.33 13.97 -15.35
N HIS A 108 -20.74 13.86 -14.10
CA HIS A 108 -21.52 12.73 -13.59
C HIS A 108 -22.86 12.61 -14.31
N GLU A 109 -23.55 13.72 -14.57
CA GLU A 109 -24.82 13.74 -15.30
C GLU A 109 -24.65 13.17 -16.72
N CYS A 110 -23.60 13.56 -17.44
CA CYS A 110 -23.32 13.04 -18.77
C CYS A 110 -23.04 11.54 -18.73
N VAL A 111 -22.22 11.10 -17.77
CA VAL A 111 -21.91 9.68 -17.60
C VAL A 111 -23.17 8.90 -17.25
N PHE A 112 -23.99 9.40 -16.33
CA PHE A 112 -25.25 8.76 -15.93
C PHE A 112 -26.21 8.61 -17.11
N LYS A 113 -26.25 9.59 -18.02
CA LYS A 113 -27.06 9.55 -19.25
C LYS A 113 -26.40 8.77 -20.41
N GLY A 114 -25.15 8.33 -20.28
CA GLY A 114 -24.39 7.71 -21.37
C GLY A 114 -24.01 8.69 -22.50
N ASP A 115 -24.03 10.00 -22.25
CA ASP A 115 -23.73 11.02 -23.26
C ASP A 115 -22.21 11.21 -23.43
N VAL A 116 -21.61 10.32 -24.23
CA VAL A 116 -20.18 10.33 -24.53
C VAL A 116 -19.74 11.62 -25.21
N ARG A 117 -20.60 12.24 -26.03
CA ARG A 117 -20.24 13.47 -26.77
C ARG A 117 -20.11 14.65 -25.83
N ARG A 118 -21.10 14.85 -24.96
CA ARG A 118 -21.06 15.91 -23.94
C ARG A 118 -19.95 15.64 -22.93
N LEU A 119 -19.72 14.39 -22.56
CA LEU A 119 -18.58 13.99 -21.72
C LEU A 119 -17.24 14.38 -22.36
N SER A 120 -17.04 14.10 -23.65
CA SER A 120 -15.82 14.46 -24.39
C SER A 120 -15.56 15.98 -24.44
N SER A 121 -16.63 16.79 -24.47
CA SER A 121 -16.50 18.25 -24.37
C SER A 121 -16.11 18.69 -22.95
N LEU A 122 -16.74 18.10 -21.93
CA LEU A 122 -16.55 18.53 -20.54
C LEU A 122 -15.24 18.04 -19.92
N ILE A 123 -14.72 16.89 -20.35
CA ILE A 123 -13.53 16.26 -19.76
C ILE A 123 -12.27 17.11 -19.84
N ARG A 124 -12.23 18.06 -20.78
CA ARG A 124 -11.10 18.99 -20.97
C ARG A 124 -11.08 20.14 -19.98
N THR A 125 -12.24 20.51 -19.43
CA THR A 125 -12.41 21.70 -18.59
C THR A 125 -12.83 21.37 -17.16
N GLN A 126 -13.45 20.20 -16.96
CA GLN A 126 -14.02 19.80 -15.67
C GLN A 126 -13.16 18.75 -14.96
N ASN A 127 -13.29 18.69 -13.64
CA ASN A 127 -12.54 17.76 -12.81
C ASN A 127 -13.15 16.34 -12.81
N ILE A 128 -12.49 15.40 -13.47
CA ILE A 128 -12.90 13.98 -13.49
C ILE A 128 -12.62 13.20 -12.20
N ALA A 129 -11.93 13.79 -11.23
CA ALA A 129 -11.70 13.21 -9.91
C ALA A 129 -12.74 13.67 -8.87
N GLN A 130 -13.64 14.58 -9.23
CA GLN A 130 -14.70 15.06 -8.33
C GLN A 130 -15.60 13.90 -7.90
N LYS A 131 -15.94 13.87 -6.62
CA LYS A 131 -16.89 12.91 -6.06
C LYS A 131 -18.28 13.54 -5.97
N ASP A 132 -19.31 12.76 -6.28
CA ASP A 132 -20.70 13.13 -6.03
C ASP A 132 -21.07 13.00 -4.55
N VAL A 133 -22.35 13.22 -4.23
CA VAL A 133 -22.91 13.11 -2.88
C VAL A 133 -22.80 11.70 -2.28
N HIS A 134 -22.63 10.68 -3.12
CA HIS A 134 -22.41 9.29 -2.71
C HIS A 134 -20.93 8.91 -2.68
N GLY A 135 -20.03 9.88 -2.89
CA GLY A 135 -18.60 9.64 -2.96
C GLY A 135 -18.12 9.03 -4.28
N ASN A 136 -19.00 8.84 -5.27
CA ASN A 136 -18.67 8.24 -6.56
C ASN A 136 -17.98 9.26 -7.45
N THR A 137 -16.89 8.83 -8.09
CA THR A 137 -16.31 9.58 -9.22
C THR A 137 -17.11 9.27 -10.49
N PRO A 138 -16.99 10.08 -11.56
CA PRO A 138 -17.59 9.76 -12.85
C PRO A 138 -17.23 8.35 -13.34
N LEU A 139 -16.03 7.87 -13.05
CA LEU A 139 -15.60 6.52 -13.42
C LEU A 139 -16.36 5.43 -12.65
N HIS A 140 -16.71 5.64 -11.38
CA HIS A 140 -17.59 4.71 -10.66
C HIS A 140 -18.93 4.60 -11.37
N LEU A 141 -19.56 5.74 -11.69
CA LEU A 141 -20.85 5.75 -12.37
C LEU A 141 -20.80 5.09 -13.74
N ALA A 142 -19.74 5.33 -14.53
CA ALA A 142 -19.58 4.71 -15.84
C ALA A 142 -19.54 3.18 -15.74
N VAL A 143 -18.83 2.65 -14.74
CA VAL A 143 -18.73 1.21 -14.47
C VAL A 143 -20.08 0.67 -13.96
N MET A 144 -20.69 1.33 -12.97
CA MET A 144 -21.95 0.88 -12.37
C MET A 144 -23.11 0.86 -13.36
N MET A 145 -23.13 1.80 -14.32
CA MET A 145 -24.16 1.87 -15.36
C MET A 145 -23.81 1.03 -16.61
N GLY A 146 -22.63 0.41 -16.65
CA GLY A 146 -22.18 -0.36 -17.82
C GLY A 146 -21.87 0.50 -19.05
N HIS A 147 -21.68 1.81 -18.89
CA HIS A 147 -21.37 2.74 -19.99
C HIS A 147 -19.88 2.66 -20.37
N LYS A 148 -19.52 1.61 -21.11
CA LYS A 148 -18.13 1.26 -21.47
C LYS A 148 -17.39 2.39 -22.17
N GLU A 149 -18.04 3.07 -23.11
CA GLU A 149 -17.44 4.17 -23.88
C GLU A 149 -17.10 5.35 -22.97
N CYS A 150 -18.00 5.70 -22.04
CA CYS A 150 -17.75 6.73 -21.02
C CYS A 150 -16.56 6.33 -20.12
N ALA A 151 -16.52 5.07 -19.67
CA ALA A 151 -15.44 4.56 -18.83
C ALA A 151 -14.08 4.60 -19.57
N HIS A 152 -14.02 4.11 -20.82
CA HIS A 152 -12.81 4.15 -21.62
C HIS A 152 -12.33 5.59 -21.88
N LEU A 153 -13.25 6.52 -22.17
CA LEU A 153 -12.91 7.93 -22.33
C LEU A 153 -12.34 8.54 -21.03
N LEU A 154 -12.95 8.25 -19.89
CA LEU A 154 -12.45 8.69 -18.58
C LEU A 154 -11.05 8.10 -18.29
N LEU A 155 -10.82 6.82 -18.58
CA LEU A 155 -9.53 6.16 -18.39
C LEU A 155 -8.44 6.71 -19.31
N ALA A 156 -8.79 7.04 -20.56
CA ALA A 156 -7.87 7.69 -21.51
C ALA A 156 -7.40 9.06 -21.01
N HIS A 157 -8.26 9.76 -20.27
CA HIS A 157 -7.96 11.04 -19.63
C HIS A 157 -7.41 10.91 -18.19
N ASN A 158 -6.87 9.75 -17.81
CA ASN A 158 -6.26 9.50 -16.50
C ASN A 158 -7.20 9.67 -15.31
N ALA A 159 -8.50 9.33 -15.46
CA ALA A 159 -9.41 9.25 -14.32
C ALA A 159 -8.83 8.33 -13.21
N PRO A 160 -8.92 8.73 -11.93
CA PRO A 160 -8.24 8.01 -10.87
C PRO A 160 -8.96 6.69 -10.53
N VAL A 161 -8.24 5.58 -10.58
CA VAL A 161 -8.82 4.23 -10.42
C VAL A 161 -8.65 3.63 -9.02
N LYS A 162 -7.79 4.22 -8.17
CA LYS A 162 -7.58 3.79 -6.76
C LYS A 162 -8.57 4.40 -5.77
N VAL A 163 -9.40 5.34 -6.23
CA VAL A 163 -10.29 6.11 -5.36
C VAL A 163 -11.43 5.25 -4.88
N LYS A 164 -11.76 5.33 -3.59
CA LYS A 164 -12.92 4.63 -3.01
C LYS A 164 -14.14 5.56 -2.92
N ASN A 165 -15.33 5.03 -3.22
CA ASN A 165 -16.62 5.69 -2.97
C ASN A 165 -16.98 5.68 -1.47
N ALA A 166 -18.16 6.22 -1.10
CA ALA A 166 -18.58 6.27 0.30
C ALA A 166 -18.80 4.88 0.92
N GLN A 167 -19.08 3.88 0.08
CA GLN A 167 -19.22 2.47 0.47
C GLN A 167 -17.86 1.76 0.60
N GLY A 168 -16.76 2.44 0.25
CA GLY A 168 -15.40 1.92 0.35
C GLY A 168 -14.93 1.13 -0.87
N TRP A 169 -15.66 1.13 -1.99
CA TRP A 169 -15.31 0.38 -3.19
C TRP A 169 -14.60 1.28 -4.21
N SER A 170 -13.61 0.73 -4.91
CA SER A 170 -12.98 1.39 -6.06
C SER A 170 -13.72 1.07 -7.36
N PRO A 171 -13.49 1.81 -8.46
CA PRO A 171 -14.08 1.47 -9.76
C PRO A 171 -13.72 0.04 -10.20
N LEU A 172 -12.50 -0.44 -9.90
CA LEU A 172 -12.11 -1.82 -10.16
C LEU A 172 -12.93 -2.82 -9.32
N ALA A 173 -13.15 -2.53 -8.04
CA ALA A 173 -13.97 -3.40 -7.18
C ALA A 173 -15.43 -3.46 -7.66
N GLU A 174 -16.01 -2.32 -8.09
CA GLU A 174 -17.34 -2.30 -8.71
C GLU A 174 -17.35 -3.14 -10.00
N ALA A 175 -16.37 -2.98 -10.89
CA ALA A 175 -16.29 -3.76 -12.14
C ALA A 175 -16.20 -5.28 -11.91
N ILE A 176 -15.43 -5.70 -10.89
CA ILE A 176 -15.35 -7.12 -10.49
C ILE A 176 -16.71 -7.60 -9.98
N SER A 177 -17.39 -6.80 -9.16
CA SER A 177 -18.71 -7.14 -8.59
C SER A 177 -19.77 -7.39 -9.68
N TYR A 178 -19.68 -6.67 -10.81
CA TYR A 178 -20.57 -6.87 -11.97
C TYR A 178 -20.08 -7.92 -12.97
N GLY A 179 -18.86 -8.46 -12.80
CA GLY A 179 -18.30 -9.50 -13.65
C GLY A 179 -17.90 -9.05 -15.07
N ASP A 180 -17.72 -7.75 -15.33
CA ASP A 180 -17.36 -7.25 -16.67
C ASP A 180 -15.85 -7.42 -16.96
N ARG A 181 -15.47 -8.59 -17.49
CA ARG A 181 -14.07 -8.96 -17.76
C ARG A 181 -13.30 -7.90 -18.57
N GLN A 182 -13.94 -7.28 -19.55
CA GLN A 182 -13.31 -6.25 -20.40
C GLN A 182 -13.03 -4.98 -19.59
N MET A 183 -13.99 -4.55 -18.77
CA MET A 183 -13.83 -3.37 -17.91
C MET A 183 -12.79 -3.61 -16.82
N ILE A 184 -12.80 -4.80 -16.20
CA ILE A 184 -11.79 -5.21 -15.22
C ILE A 184 -10.40 -5.14 -15.83
N THR A 185 -10.22 -5.70 -17.04
CA THR A 185 -8.94 -5.67 -17.76
C THR A 185 -8.47 -4.23 -18.01
N ALA A 186 -9.35 -3.35 -18.49
CA ALA A 186 -9.03 -1.95 -18.76
C ALA A 186 -8.64 -1.18 -17.48
N LEU A 187 -9.39 -1.38 -16.40
CA LEU A 187 -9.15 -0.77 -15.10
C LEU A 187 -7.87 -1.28 -14.44
N LEU A 188 -7.58 -2.58 -14.54
CA LEU A 188 -6.37 -3.20 -14.01
C LEU A 188 -5.12 -2.67 -14.72
N ARG A 189 -5.14 -2.59 -16.05
CA ARG A 189 -4.06 -1.97 -16.84
C ARG A 189 -3.84 -0.52 -16.42
N LYS A 190 -4.92 0.26 -16.29
CA LYS A 190 -4.83 1.66 -15.88
C LYS A 190 -4.32 1.81 -14.44
N LEU A 191 -4.73 0.92 -13.54
CA LEU A 191 -4.28 0.87 -12.14
C LEU A 191 -2.79 0.67 -12.04
N LYS A 192 -2.27 -0.31 -12.78
CA LYS A 192 -0.84 -0.62 -12.85
C LYS A 192 -0.07 0.54 -13.46
N GLN A 193 -0.56 1.11 -14.57
CA GLN A 193 0.03 2.31 -15.19
C GLN A 193 0.14 3.47 -14.18
N GLN A 194 -0.97 3.87 -13.55
CA GLN A 194 -0.97 4.97 -12.56
C GLN A 194 -0.07 4.67 -11.35
N SER A 195 0.03 3.40 -10.95
CA SER A 195 0.93 3.00 -9.86
C SER A 195 2.40 3.18 -10.24
N ARG A 196 2.77 2.83 -11.47
CA ARG A 196 4.13 3.01 -12.02
C ARG A 196 4.48 4.48 -12.13
N GLU A 197 3.61 5.27 -12.76
CA GLU A 197 3.77 6.73 -12.88
C GLU A 197 3.94 7.38 -11.51
N SER A 198 3.12 7.00 -10.52
CA SER A 198 3.24 7.54 -9.16
C SER A 198 4.57 7.20 -8.47
N VAL A 199 5.15 6.02 -8.75
CA VAL A 199 6.46 5.64 -8.22
C VAL A 199 7.56 6.45 -8.91
N GLU A 200 7.51 6.58 -10.22
CA GLU A 200 8.47 7.38 -11.00
C GLU A 200 8.45 8.85 -10.61
N ASP A 201 7.27 9.45 -10.44
CA ASP A 201 7.11 10.84 -9.98
C ASP A 201 7.76 11.08 -8.61
N LYS A 202 7.75 10.06 -7.74
CA LYS A 202 8.33 10.13 -6.39
C LYS A 202 9.81 9.76 -6.35
N ARG A 203 10.33 9.08 -7.38
CA ARG A 203 11.70 8.58 -7.43
C ARG A 203 12.76 9.66 -7.18
N PRO A 204 12.71 10.87 -7.76
CA PRO A 204 13.73 11.89 -7.52
C PRO A 204 13.78 12.33 -6.05
N LYS A 205 12.62 12.47 -5.40
CA LYS A 205 12.53 12.84 -3.98
C LYS A 205 13.08 11.73 -3.09
N LEU A 206 12.78 10.46 -3.43
CA LEU A 206 13.33 9.30 -2.73
C LEU A 206 14.86 9.25 -2.84
N LEU A 207 15.42 9.38 -4.06
CA LEU A 207 16.87 9.34 -4.26
C LEU A 207 17.59 10.49 -3.53
N LYS A 208 16.99 11.68 -3.51
CA LYS A 208 17.50 12.81 -2.72
C LYS A 208 17.51 12.49 -1.22
N ALA A 209 16.41 11.97 -0.69
CA ALA A 209 16.33 11.58 0.72
C ALA A 209 17.35 10.50 1.09
N LEU A 210 17.56 9.50 0.22
CA LEU A 210 18.59 8.46 0.44
C LEU A 210 20.00 9.05 0.50
N LYS A 211 20.29 10.04 -0.36
CA LYS A 211 21.58 10.73 -0.35
C LYS A 211 21.79 11.51 0.96
N GLU A 212 20.75 12.14 1.49
CA GLU A 212 20.80 12.95 2.72
C GLU A 212 20.87 12.10 3.99
N LEU A 213 20.32 10.88 3.99
CA LEU A 213 20.20 10.03 5.17
C LEU A 213 21.55 9.52 5.72
N GLY A 214 22.66 9.69 4.98
CA GLY A 214 23.96 9.14 5.35
C GLY A 214 24.00 7.61 5.28
N ASP A 215 25.18 7.01 5.35
CA ASP A 215 25.32 5.55 5.22
C ASP A 215 25.05 4.86 6.56
N PHE A 216 24.37 3.72 6.50
CA PHE A 216 23.99 3.00 7.71
C PHE A 216 23.87 1.48 7.48
N TYR A 217 23.98 0.77 8.60
CA TYR A 217 23.61 -0.62 8.74
C TYR A 217 22.46 -0.70 9.75
N LEU A 218 21.44 -1.50 9.43
CA LEU A 218 20.29 -1.75 10.28
C LEU A 218 19.96 -3.25 10.26
N GLU A 219 19.68 -3.81 11.42
CA GLU A 219 19.21 -5.18 11.57
C GLU A 219 17.82 -5.15 12.23
N LEU A 220 16.80 -5.57 11.49
CA LEU A 220 15.40 -5.55 11.89
C LEU A 220 14.94 -6.97 12.19
N HIS A 221 14.65 -7.24 13.46
CA HIS A 221 14.00 -8.48 13.88
C HIS A 221 12.50 -8.25 13.95
N TRP A 222 11.72 -9.13 13.32
CA TRP A 222 10.26 -9.10 13.41
C TRP A 222 9.69 -10.51 13.57
N ASP A 223 8.59 -10.61 14.32
CA ASP A 223 7.85 -11.85 14.58
C ASP A 223 6.34 -11.58 14.64
N PHE A 224 5.55 -12.50 14.08
CA PHE A 224 4.10 -12.48 14.26
C PHE A 224 3.72 -13.26 15.52
N GLN A 225 2.92 -12.63 16.38
CA GLN A 225 2.41 -13.24 17.60
C GLN A 225 0.91 -13.48 17.48
N SER A 226 0.46 -14.63 18.00
CA SER A 226 -0.96 -14.95 18.12
C SER A 226 -1.38 -15.09 19.58
N TRP A 227 -2.62 -14.70 19.85
CA TRP A 227 -3.28 -14.97 21.13
C TRP A 227 -3.65 -16.46 21.30
N VAL A 228 -3.66 -17.22 20.20
CA VAL A 228 -3.90 -18.67 20.21
C VAL A 228 -2.63 -19.39 20.71
N PRO A 229 -2.73 -20.23 21.75
CA PRO A 229 -1.58 -20.96 22.29
C PRO A 229 -0.81 -21.73 21.21
N LEU A 230 0.52 -21.72 21.30
CA LEU A 230 1.46 -22.40 20.40
C LEU A 230 1.49 -21.91 18.94
N LEU A 231 0.49 -21.15 18.47
CA LEU A 231 0.42 -20.68 17.09
C LEU A 231 1.58 -19.72 16.76
N SER A 232 2.05 -18.93 17.72
CA SER A 232 3.22 -18.05 17.55
C SER A 232 4.51 -18.79 17.13
N ARG A 233 4.62 -20.11 17.36
CA ARG A 233 5.81 -20.89 16.94
C ARG A 233 5.83 -21.23 15.45
N ILE A 234 4.67 -21.23 14.80
CA ILE A 234 4.55 -21.58 13.37
C ILE A 234 4.29 -20.35 12.50
N LEU A 235 4.10 -19.19 13.13
CA LEU A 235 3.93 -17.92 12.43
C LEU A 235 5.27 -17.38 11.91
N PRO A 236 5.24 -16.55 10.86
CA PRO A 236 6.44 -16.03 10.26
C PRO A 236 7.23 -15.15 11.23
N SER A 237 8.54 -15.25 11.13
CA SER A 237 9.49 -14.34 11.78
C SER A 237 10.71 -14.22 10.90
N ASP A 238 11.42 -13.09 10.95
CA ASP A 238 12.66 -12.93 10.21
C ASP A 238 13.58 -11.87 10.84
N ALA A 239 14.86 -11.94 10.47
CA ALA A 239 15.87 -10.96 10.80
C ALA A 239 16.40 -10.36 9.49
N CYS A 240 15.86 -9.20 9.09
CA CYS A 240 16.26 -8.53 7.87
C CYS A 240 17.47 -7.64 8.13
N LYS A 241 18.51 -7.77 7.30
CA LYS A 241 19.71 -6.91 7.37
C LYS A 241 19.67 -5.91 6.24
N ILE A 242 19.75 -4.63 6.57
CA ILE A 242 19.66 -3.53 5.62
C ILE A 242 20.99 -2.79 5.62
N TYR A 243 21.62 -2.76 4.45
CA TYR A 243 22.85 -2.05 4.18
C TYR A 243 22.53 -0.91 3.24
N LYS A 244 22.87 0.32 3.62
CA LYS A 244 22.68 1.48 2.78
C LYS A 244 24.03 2.16 2.56
N GLN A 245 24.36 2.40 1.30
CA GLN A 245 25.55 3.13 0.89
C GLN A 245 25.22 4.10 -0.26
N GLY A 246 25.46 5.40 -0.05
CA GLY A 246 25.14 6.45 -1.01
C GLY A 246 23.63 6.51 -1.30
N ILE A 247 23.22 6.08 -2.49
CA ILE A 247 21.80 5.96 -2.88
C ILE A 247 21.37 4.50 -3.14
N ASN A 248 22.24 3.56 -2.80
CA ASN A 248 22.02 2.14 -2.99
C ASN A 248 21.60 1.50 -1.67
N ILE A 249 20.69 0.54 -1.77
CA ILE A 249 20.20 -0.23 -0.63
C ILE A 249 20.33 -1.71 -0.97
N ARG A 250 20.82 -2.49 -0.02
CA ARG A 250 20.73 -3.94 -0.03
C ARG A 250 19.93 -4.37 1.20
N LEU A 251 18.97 -5.26 1.01
CA LEU A 251 18.22 -5.92 2.06
C LEU A 251 18.44 -7.42 1.94
N ASP A 252 18.94 -8.04 3.00
CA ASP A 252 19.05 -9.50 3.10
C ASP A 252 17.95 -10.03 4.02
N THR A 253 17.28 -11.10 3.60
CA THR A 253 16.19 -11.75 4.34
C THR A 253 16.35 -13.26 4.29
N THR A 254 15.97 -13.93 5.38
CA THR A 254 15.99 -15.40 5.43
C THR A 254 14.65 -16.04 5.14
N LEU A 255 13.57 -15.26 5.11
CA LEU A 255 12.22 -15.75 4.86
C LEU A 255 11.91 -15.60 3.37
N ILE A 256 11.84 -16.72 2.65
CA ILE A 256 11.54 -16.77 1.22
C ILE A 256 10.04 -16.73 0.99
N ASP A 257 9.30 -17.56 1.72
CA ASP A 257 7.86 -17.70 1.56
C ASP A 257 7.18 -18.18 2.85
N PHE A 258 5.87 -18.02 2.89
CA PHE A 258 5.02 -18.56 3.93
C PHE A 258 3.73 -19.11 3.32
N THR A 259 3.77 -20.39 2.99
CA THR A 259 2.65 -21.14 2.41
C THR A 259 2.27 -22.29 3.33
N ASP A 260 0.96 -22.57 3.46
CA ASP A 260 0.42 -23.65 4.31
C ASP A 260 0.93 -23.66 5.75
N MET A 261 1.04 -22.48 6.37
CA MET A 261 1.56 -22.30 7.73
C MET A 261 3.01 -22.80 7.91
N LYS A 262 3.78 -22.88 6.84
CA LYS A 262 5.20 -23.28 6.85
C LYS A 262 6.06 -22.14 6.33
N CYS A 263 7.03 -21.75 7.15
CA CYS A 263 8.06 -20.79 6.74
C CYS A 263 9.06 -21.50 5.83
N GLN A 264 9.19 -21.04 4.59
CA GLN A 264 10.29 -21.42 3.72
C GLN A 264 11.46 -20.48 3.99
N ARG A 265 12.60 -21.06 4.40
CA ARG A 265 13.83 -20.32 4.69
C ARG A 265 14.81 -20.43 3.53
N GLY A 266 15.66 -19.42 3.39
CA GLY A 266 16.87 -19.47 2.57
C GLY A 266 17.65 -18.17 2.67
N ASP A 267 18.33 -17.75 1.61
CA ASP A 267 19.21 -16.58 1.59
C ASP A 267 18.93 -15.71 0.36
N LEU A 268 18.06 -14.70 0.54
CA LEU A 268 17.71 -13.75 -0.50
C LEU A 268 18.30 -12.37 -0.22
N SER A 269 18.86 -11.77 -1.27
CA SER A 269 19.30 -10.37 -1.27
C SER A 269 18.51 -9.55 -2.27
N PHE A 270 17.83 -8.52 -1.79
CA PHE A 270 17.20 -7.49 -2.59
C PHE A 270 18.16 -6.31 -2.74
N ILE A 271 18.51 -5.95 -3.97
CA ILE A 271 19.44 -4.87 -4.27
C ILE A 271 18.71 -3.79 -5.06
N PHE A 272 18.68 -2.59 -4.49
CA PHE A 272 18.28 -1.37 -5.17
C PHE A 272 19.51 -0.54 -5.53
N ASN A 273 19.72 -0.33 -6.83
CA ASN A 273 20.74 0.56 -7.37
C ASN A 273 20.11 1.88 -7.82
N GLY A 274 20.34 2.94 -7.04
CA GLY A 274 19.77 4.26 -7.33
C GLY A 274 20.34 4.94 -8.58
N ASN A 275 21.52 4.51 -9.05
CA ASN A 275 22.18 5.06 -10.24
C ASN A 275 21.68 4.41 -11.55
N ALA A 276 21.05 3.24 -11.46
CA ALA A 276 20.53 2.55 -12.63
C ALA A 276 19.19 3.14 -13.09
N ILE A 277 18.86 2.92 -14.37
CA ILE A 277 17.54 3.23 -14.91
C ILE A 277 16.46 2.44 -14.15
N PRO A 278 15.22 2.94 -14.06
CA PRO A 278 14.17 2.29 -13.25
C PRO A 278 13.99 0.80 -13.52
N SER A 279 13.99 0.37 -14.78
CA SER A 279 13.84 -1.02 -15.22
C SER A 279 14.98 -1.95 -14.83
N GLU A 280 16.14 -1.41 -14.42
CA GLU A 280 17.31 -2.18 -13.98
C GLU A 280 17.68 -1.88 -12.52
N SER A 281 16.96 -0.97 -11.87
CA SER A 281 17.31 -0.47 -10.55
C SER A 281 17.03 -1.44 -9.41
N PHE A 282 16.32 -2.54 -9.66
CA PHE A 282 15.96 -3.50 -8.63
C PHE A 282 16.22 -4.95 -9.06
N VAL A 283 17.01 -5.65 -8.24
CA VAL A 283 17.46 -7.03 -8.48
C VAL A 283 17.21 -7.87 -7.24
N VAL A 284 16.74 -9.09 -7.44
CA VAL A 284 16.62 -10.11 -6.39
C VAL A 284 17.65 -11.19 -6.68
N LEU A 285 18.46 -11.53 -5.68
CA LEU A 285 19.44 -12.61 -5.75
C LEU A 285 18.99 -13.73 -4.83
N ASP A 286 19.05 -14.95 -5.34
CA ASP A 286 18.99 -16.17 -4.53
C ASP A 286 20.43 -16.69 -4.41
N ASN A 287 21.00 -16.48 -3.22
CA ASN A 287 22.41 -16.77 -2.94
C ASN A 287 22.67 -18.28 -2.86
N GLU A 288 21.68 -19.07 -2.44
CA GLU A 288 21.77 -20.53 -2.38
C GLU A 288 21.78 -21.15 -3.78
N GLN A 289 20.84 -20.72 -4.62
CA GLN A 289 20.71 -21.20 -6.00
C GLN A 289 21.71 -20.53 -6.95
N LYS A 290 22.38 -19.45 -6.52
CA LYS A 290 23.32 -18.65 -7.32
C LYS A 290 22.67 -18.08 -8.58
N VAL A 291 21.42 -17.65 -8.47
CA VAL A 291 20.67 -17.02 -9.55
C VAL A 291 20.26 -15.61 -9.17
N TYR A 292 20.04 -14.76 -10.17
CA TYR A 292 19.48 -13.44 -9.98
C TYR A 292 18.34 -13.19 -10.95
N GLN A 293 17.38 -12.39 -10.50
CA GLN A 293 16.27 -11.90 -11.31
C GLN A 293 16.21 -10.38 -11.23
N ARG A 294 16.14 -9.73 -12.38
CA ARG A 294 15.79 -8.31 -12.46
C ARG A 294 14.27 -8.20 -12.47
N ILE A 295 13.74 -7.27 -11.68
CA ILE A 295 12.29 -7.02 -11.71
C ILE A 295 12.00 -6.19 -12.97
N HIS A 296 11.55 -6.88 -14.01
CA HIS A 296 11.06 -6.25 -15.23
C HIS A 296 9.55 -5.99 -15.11
N HIS A 297 9.09 -4.96 -15.84
CA HIS A 297 7.71 -4.49 -15.83
C HIS A 297 7.02 -4.69 -17.19
N GLU A 298 7.49 -5.67 -17.97
CA GLU A 298 6.78 -6.13 -19.17
C GLU A 298 5.73 -7.12 -18.71
N GLU A 299 4.47 -6.71 -18.78
CA GLU A 299 3.34 -7.59 -18.48
C GLU A 299 2.84 -8.15 -19.79
N SER A 300 2.80 -9.48 -19.90
CA SER A 300 2.19 -10.11 -21.07
C SER A 300 0.67 -10.00 -21.01
N GLU A 301 0.01 -10.15 -22.16
CA GLU A 301 -1.46 -10.24 -22.18
C GLU A 301 -1.94 -11.41 -21.34
N MET A 302 -1.24 -12.55 -21.40
CA MET A 302 -1.52 -13.75 -20.62
C MET A 302 -1.46 -13.49 -19.10
N GLU A 303 -0.43 -12.78 -18.61
CA GLU A 303 -0.35 -12.42 -17.18
C GLU A 303 -1.49 -11.51 -16.75
N THR A 304 -1.93 -10.61 -17.63
CA THR A 304 -3.08 -9.75 -17.34
C THR A 304 -4.37 -10.59 -17.27
N GLU A 305 -4.54 -11.55 -18.17
CA GLU A 305 -5.70 -12.45 -18.17
C GLU A 305 -5.74 -13.34 -16.92
N GLU A 306 -4.60 -13.93 -16.53
CA GLU A 306 -4.49 -14.72 -15.30
C GLU A 306 -4.87 -13.90 -14.06
N GLU A 307 -4.39 -12.65 -13.96
CA GLU A 307 -4.78 -11.77 -12.86
C GLU A 307 -6.28 -11.46 -12.86
N VAL A 308 -6.87 -11.26 -14.04
CA VAL A 308 -8.31 -11.03 -14.17
C VAL A 308 -9.09 -12.27 -13.73
N ASP A 309 -8.64 -13.47 -14.08
CA ASP A 309 -9.28 -14.73 -13.67
C ASP A 309 -9.18 -14.96 -12.16
N ILE A 310 -8.04 -14.62 -11.56
CA ILE A 310 -7.89 -14.61 -10.10
C ILE A 310 -8.88 -13.63 -9.45
N LEU A 311 -8.99 -12.41 -9.97
CA LEU A 311 -9.94 -11.41 -9.43
C LEU A 311 -11.40 -11.86 -9.56
N MET A 312 -11.74 -12.53 -10.65
CA MET A 312 -13.09 -13.05 -10.91
C MET A 312 -13.46 -14.25 -10.05
N SER A 313 -12.48 -15.03 -9.58
CA SER A 313 -12.70 -16.20 -8.71
C SER A 313 -12.42 -15.91 -7.22
N SER A 314 -11.91 -14.72 -6.90
CA SER A 314 -11.58 -14.30 -5.53
C SER A 314 -12.63 -13.37 -4.92
N ASP A 315 -12.76 -13.43 -3.60
CA ASP A 315 -13.59 -12.47 -2.87
C ASP A 315 -13.07 -11.03 -3.03
N VAL A 316 -13.97 -10.08 -3.22
CA VAL A 316 -13.62 -8.65 -3.29
C VAL A 316 -13.60 -8.07 -1.88
N TYR A 317 -12.44 -7.64 -1.41
CA TYR A 317 -12.25 -7.06 -0.09
C TYR A 317 -11.98 -5.56 -0.14
N SER A 318 -12.58 -4.81 0.79
CA SER A 318 -12.18 -3.45 1.09
C SER A 318 -12.02 -3.25 2.58
N ALA A 319 -10.83 -2.84 2.98
CA ALA A 319 -10.55 -2.40 4.34
C ALA A 319 -10.38 -0.88 4.37
N THR A 320 -10.98 -0.25 5.37
CA THR A 320 -10.83 1.17 5.67
C THR A 320 -10.56 1.36 7.16
N LEU A 321 -9.46 2.01 7.46
CA LEU A 321 -9.10 2.37 8.83
C LEU A 321 -9.80 3.68 9.20
N SER A 322 -10.77 3.62 10.11
CA SER A 322 -11.48 4.78 10.62
C SER A 322 -10.70 5.41 11.76
N THR A 323 -10.38 6.69 11.60
CA THR A 323 -9.68 7.49 12.60
C THR A 323 -10.61 8.37 13.45
N LYS A 324 -11.93 8.34 13.17
CA LYS A 324 -12.91 9.26 13.77
C LYS A 324 -13.02 9.15 15.29
N SER A 325 -12.82 7.93 15.83
CA SER A 325 -12.90 7.62 17.25
C SER A 325 -11.54 7.52 17.94
N ILE A 326 -10.45 7.92 17.27
CA ILE A 326 -9.13 7.79 17.86
C ILE A 326 -8.99 8.72 19.05
N THR A 327 -8.56 8.15 20.18
CA THR A 327 -8.16 8.88 21.37
C THR A 327 -6.75 8.46 21.79
N PHE A 328 -5.98 9.41 22.30
CA PHE A 328 -4.63 9.19 22.80
C PHE A 328 -4.64 9.33 24.31
N SER A 329 -4.13 8.33 25.02
CA SER A 329 -3.93 8.37 26.47
C SER A 329 -2.46 8.11 26.79
N ARG A 330 -1.87 8.81 27.75
CA ARG A 330 -0.51 8.49 28.21
C ARG A 330 -0.46 7.03 28.66
N ALA A 331 0.50 6.28 28.12
CA ALA A 331 0.77 4.94 28.59
C ALA A 331 1.29 5.04 30.02
N GLN A 332 0.82 4.16 30.91
CA GLN A 332 1.20 4.19 32.32
C GLN A 332 2.00 2.94 32.70
N THR A 333 2.96 3.11 33.60
CA THR A 333 3.77 2.05 34.19
C THR A 333 3.64 2.03 35.71
N GLY A 334 3.88 0.86 36.32
CA GLY A 334 3.85 0.66 37.77
C GLY A 334 2.63 -0.14 38.26
N TRP A 335 2.88 -1.08 39.19
CA TRP A 335 1.87 -2.00 39.71
C TRP A 335 0.98 -1.36 40.79
N LEU A 336 1.58 -0.62 41.72
CA LEU A 336 0.86 0.06 42.82
C LEU A 336 0.62 1.56 42.56
N PHE A 337 1.59 2.24 41.95
CA PHE A 337 1.47 3.66 41.59
C PHE A 337 1.63 3.75 40.09
N ARG A 338 0.60 4.27 39.41
CA ARG A 338 0.63 4.48 37.96
C ARG A 338 1.30 5.82 37.69
N GLU A 339 2.41 5.78 36.96
CA GLU A 339 3.12 6.96 36.47
C GLU A 339 3.15 6.94 34.96
N ASP A 340 3.23 8.13 34.35
CA ASP A 340 3.34 8.25 32.91
C ASP A 340 4.64 7.62 32.42
N LYS A 341 4.50 6.71 31.47
CA LYS A 341 5.62 5.95 30.92
C LYS A 341 6.49 6.89 30.07
N THR A 342 7.74 7.01 30.49
CA THR A 342 8.79 7.66 29.71
C THR A 342 9.99 6.72 29.56
N GLU A 343 10.55 6.62 28.36
CA GLU A 343 11.77 5.86 28.12
C GLU A 343 12.75 6.67 27.27
N ARG A 344 14.04 6.37 27.39
CA ARG A 344 15.05 6.93 26.49
C ARG A 344 15.07 6.14 25.20
N VAL A 345 14.83 6.82 24.08
CA VAL A 345 15.04 6.30 22.74
C VAL A 345 16.26 7.03 22.16
N GLY A 346 17.43 6.38 22.27
CA GLY A 346 18.72 7.01 21.98
C GLY A 346 19.00 8.19 22.93
N ASN A 347 19.16 9.39 22.37
CA ASN A 347 19.43 10.62 23.12
C ASN A 347 18.15 11.39 23.54
N PHE A 348 16.98 10.91 23.14
CA PHE A 348 15.71 11.59 23.38
C PHE A 348 14.93 10.90 24.50
N LEU A 349 14.32 11.71 25.37
CA LEU A 349 13.34 11.23 26.34
C LEU A 349 11.98 11.22 25.64
N ALA A 350 11.37 10.04 25.51
CA ALA A 350 10.11 9.86 24.79
C ALA A 350 8.96 9.59 25.77
N ASP A 351 7.85 10.30 25.58
CA ASP A 351 6.56 10.02 26.19
C ASP A 351 5.83 8.93 25.39
N PHE A 352 5.22 7.96 26.07
CA PHE A 352 4.47 6.89 25.40
C PHE A 352 2.96 7.16 25.46
N TYR A 353 2.27 6.88 24.35
CA TYR A 353 0.82 7.02 24.24
C TYR A 353 0.19 5.70 23.77
N SER A 354 -0.89 5.30 24.41
CA SER A 354 -1.81 4.28 23.88
C SER A 354 -2.81 4.94 22.95
N VAL A 355 -2.98 4.36 21.76
CA VAL A 355 -3.96 4.79 20.76
C VAL A 355 -5.18 3.90 20.89
N ASN A 356 -6.30 4.45 21.34
CA ASN A 356 -7.56 3.72 21.50
C ASN A 356 -8.56 4.15 20.43
N GLY A 357 -9.57 3.31 20.17
CA GLY A 357 -10.66 3.65 19.26
C GLY A 357 -10.29 3.63 17.78
N LEU A 358 -9.19 2.95 17.42
CA LEU A 358 -8.86 2.63 16.05
C LEU A 358 -9.79 1.52 15.55
N VAL A 359 -10.62 1.80 14.56
CA VAL A 359 -11.57 0.83 14.01
C VAL A 359 -11.18 0.47 12.59
N LEU A 360 -10.94 -0.81 12.32
CA LEU A 360 -10.77 -1.34 10.98
C LEU A 360 -12.13 -1.84 10.47
N GLU A 361 -12.75 -1.08 9.57
CA GLU A 361 -13.94 -1.53 8.86
C GLU A 361 -13.50 -2.38 7.67
N SER A 362 -13.84 -3.67 7.67
CA SER A 362 -13.62 -4.58 6.54
C SER A 362 -14.96 -4.95 5.91
N ARG A 363 -15.02 -4.84 4.59
CA ARG A 363 -16.18 -5.16 3.75
C ARG A 363 -15.77 -6.23 2.74
N LYS A 364 -16.71 -7.13 2.45
CA LYS A 364 -16.50 -8.26 1.55
C LYS A 364 -17.68 -8.40 0.61
N ARG A 365 -17.40 -8.62 -0.68
CA ARG A 365 -18.36 -8.85 -1.76
C ARG A 365 -18.06 -10.16 -2.48
N ARG A 366 -19.12 -10.84 -2.91
CA ARG A 366 -19.09 -12.19 -3.51
C ARG A 366 -20.16 -12.41 -4.58
N GLU A 367 -20.90 -11.37 -4.96
CA GLU A 367 -21.99 -11.43 -5.93
C GLU A 367 -21.54 -11.93 -7.31
N HIS A 368 -20.27 -11.75 -7.66
CA HIS A 368 -19.67 -12.21 -8.92
C HIS A 368 -19.17 -13.66 -8.87
N LEU A 369 -19.14 -14.29 -7.69
CA LEU A 369 -18.59 -15.63 -7.49
C LEU A 369 -19.64 -16.72 -7.71
N SER A 370 -19.22 -17.82 -8.33
CA SER A 370 -20.03 -19.05 -8.37
C SER A 370 -20.10 -19.71 -6.98
N GLU A 371 -21.05 -20.64 -6.78
CA GLU A 371 -21.11 -21.43 -5.55
C GLU A 371 -19.81 -22.23 -5.31
N GLU A 372 -19.23 -22.75 -6.39
CA GLU A 372 -17.95 -23.46 -6.37
C GLU A 372 -16.80 -22.55 -5.92
N ASP A 373 -16.72 -21.33 -6.45
CA ASP A 373 -15.70 -20.36 -6.03
C ASP A 373 -15.88 -19.96 -4.56
N ILE A 374 -17.12 -19.79 -4.10
CA ILE A 374 -17.41 -19.49 -2.69
C ILE A 374 -16.94 -20.64 -1.79
N LEU A 375 -17.17 -21.89 -2.18
CA LEU A 375 -16.72 -23.08 -1.45
C LEU A 375 -15.20 -23.18 -1.46
N ARG A 376 -14.55 -22.98 -2.61
CA ARG A 376 -13.09 -22.96 -2.76
C ARG A 376 -12.46 -21.88 -1.87
N ASN A 377 -12.99 -20.66 -1.92
CA ASN A 377 -12.51 -19.53 -1.11
C ASN A 377 -12.72 -19.76 0.40
N LYS A 378 -13.82 -20.43 0.79
CA LYS A 378 -14.03 -20.86 2.18
C LYS A 378 -13.02 -21.93 2.59
N ALA A 379 -12.79 -22.94 1.76
CA ALA A 379 -11.85 -24.01 2.03
C ALA A 379 -10.41 -23.48 2.21
N ILE A 380 -9.99 -22.51 1.37
CA ILE A 380 -8.69 -21.83 1.50
C ILE A 380 -8.59 -21.08 2.84
N MET A 381 -9.64 -20.35 3.24
CA MET A 381 -9.64 -19.64 4.54
C MET A 381 -9.69 -20.60 5.73
N GLU A 382 -10.38 -21.73 5.60
CA GLU A 382 -10.44 -22.76 6.63
C GLU A 382 -9.11 -23.51 6.78
N SER A 383 -8.41 -23.81 5.67
CA SER A 383 -7.08 -24.43 5.73
C SER A 383 -6.05 -23.50 6.39
N LEU A 384 -6.12 -22.20 6.11
CA LEU A 384 -5.30 -21.17 6.76
C LEU A 384 -5.57 -21.04 8.27
N SER A 385 -6.82 -21.22 8.71
CA SER A 385 -7.19 -21.10 10.14
C SER A 385 -6.99 -22.39 10.94
N LYS A 386 -7.08 -23.56 10.31
CA LYS A 386 -6.95 -24.87 10.96
C LYS A 386 -5.55 -25.49 10.87
N GLY A 387 -4.65 -24.91 10.07
CA GLY A 387 -3.25 -25.32 9.99
C GLY A 387 -3.03 -26.71 9.39
N GLY A 388 -3.25 -26.87 8.07
CA GLY A 388 -2.58 -27.91 7.29
C GLY A 388 -3.36 -28.61 6.16
N ASN A 389 -2.59 -28.91 5.10
CA ASN A 389 -2.74 -29.90 4.02
C ASN A 389 -3.98 -29.81 3.11
N LEU A 390 -3.80 -29.16 1.95
CA LEU A 390 -4.55 -29.49 0.74
C LEU A 390 -4.14 -30.91 0.30
N ILE A 391 -4.97 -31.90 0.62
CA ILE A 391 -5.02 -33.12 -0.19
C ILE A 391 -5.71 -32.69 -1.48
N GLU A 392 -5.00 -32.74 -2.59
CA GLU A 392 -5.57 -32.68 -3.94
C GLU A 392 -6.70 -33.71 -4.01
N GLN A 393 -7.94 -33.27 -3.85
CA GLN A 393 -9.07 -34.04 -4.31
C GLN A 393 -9.28 -33.62 -5.76
N ASN A 394 -8.83 -34.51 -6.65
CA ASN A 394 -9.20 -34.51 -8.05
C ASN A 394 -10.72 -34.32 -8.15
N PHE A 395 -11.14 -33.22 -8.76
CA PHE A 395 -12.48 -33.11 -9.30
C PHE A 395 -12.37 -33.57 -10.76
N GLU A 396 -12.77 -34.81 -11.00
CA GLU A 396 -13.10 -35.32 -12.35
C GLU A 396 -14.34 -34.62 -12.91
#